data_AF-A0ABD5SCG4-F1
#
_entry.id   AF-A0ABD5SCG4-F1
#
_cell.length_a   1.000
_cell.length_b   1.000
_cell.length_c   1.000
_cell.angle_alpha   90.00
_cell.angle_beta   90.00
_cell.angle_gamma   90.00
#
_symmetry.space_group_name_H-M   'P 1'
#
loop_
_entity.id
_entity.type
_entity.pdbx_description
1 polymer ?
#
loop_
_entity_poly.entity_id
_entity_poly.type
_entity_poly.pdbx_seq_one_letter_code
_entity_poly.pdbx_strand_id
1 'polypeptide(L)'
;VGVVAGGGAALVNATAVASSPEWTPLFVGGVATASLWSHLAGDVITPMGIRPFRPLSGAHFTLDLTPAKNPRVNVLFLSVGVLALSTAVMLSI
;
A
#
# COMPACT_ATOMS: atom_id res chain seq x y z
N VAL A 1 -25.13 -1.12 -9.40
CA VAL A 1 -24.08 -0.07 -9.50
C VAL A 1 -22.68 -0.69 -9.51
N GLY A 2 -22.27 -1.50 -8.53
CA GLY A 2 -20.92 -2.10 -8.48
C GLY A 2 -20.54 -3.02 -9.65
N VAL A 3 -21.48 -3.81 -10.20
CA VAL A 3 -21.20 -4.72 -11.33
C VAL A 3 -21.06 -3.97 -12.66
N VAL A 4 -21.83 -2.89 -12.85
CA VAL A 4 -21.76 -2.04 -14.06
C VAL A 4 -20.49 -1.17 -14.03
N ALA A 5 -20.13 -0.64 -12.85
CA ALA A 5 -18.86 0.06 -12.65
C ALA A 5 -17.64 -0.88 -12.78
N GLY A 6 -17.73 -2.12 -12.26
CA GLY A 6 -16.69 -3.14 -12.39
C GLY A 6 -16.54 -3.68 -13.82
N GLY A 7 -17.64 -3.87 -14.54
CA GLY A 7 -17.64 -4.29 -15.94
C GLY A 7 -17.08 -3.22 -16.87
N GLY A 8 -17.45 -1.95 -16.66
CA GLY A 8 -16.86 -0.81 -17.37
C GLY A 8 -15.37 -0.65 -17.08
N ALA A 9 -14.95 -0.76 -15.82
CA ALA A 9 -13.54 -0.71 -15.44
C ALA A 9 -12.73 -1.88 -16.02
N ALA A 10 -13.28 -3.10 -16.06
CA ALA A 10 -12.63 -4.26 -16.65
C ALA A 10 -12.44 -4.13 -18.16
N LEU A 11 -13.43 -3.59 -18.88
CA LEU A 11 -13.35 -3.34 -20.31
C LEU A 11 -12.34 -2.22 -20.65
N VAL A 12 -12.36 -1.11 -19.90
CA VAL A 12 -11.39 -0.01 -20.05
C VAL A 12 -9.97 -0.49 -19.73
N ASN A 13 -9.81 -1.31 -18.69
CA ASN A 13 -8.53 -1.91 -18.33
C ASN A 13 -8.02 -2.88 -19.40
N ALA A 14 -8.91 -3.70 -20.00
CA ALA A 14 -8.54 -4.60 -21.09
C ALA A 14 -8.05 -3.84 -22.35
N THR A 15 -8.72 -2.74 -22.70
CA THR A 15 -8.28 -1.88 -23.81
C THR A 15 -6.97 -1.15 -23.49
N ALA A 16 -6.80 -0.67 -22.26
CA ALA A 16 -5.59 0.01 -21.83
C ALA A 16 -4.37 -0.92 -21.82
N VAL A 17 -4.54 -2.17 -21.35
CA VAL A 17 -3.51 -3.22 -21.39
C VAL A 17 -3.14 -3.57 -22.83
N ALA A 18 -4.11 -3.67 -23.73
CA ALA A 18 -3.86 -3.97 -25.15
C ALA A 18 -3.06 -2.86 -25.88
N SER A 19 -3.21 -1.60 -25.45
CA SER A 19 -2.44 -0.46 -25.97
C SER A 19 -1.15 -0.16 -25.20
N SER A 20 -0.89 -0.88 -24.11
CA SER A 20 0.24 -0.58 -23.23
C SER A 20 1.55 -1.15 -23.81
N PRO A 21 2.69 -0.47 -23.59
CA PRO A 21 4.00 -1.01 -23.95
C PRO A 21 4.23 -2.40 -23.31
N GLU A 22 4.96 -3.28 -24.01
CA GLU A 22 5.19 -4.67 -23.58
C GLU A 22 5.86 -4.79 -22.19
N TRP A 23 6.55 -3.76 -21.72
CA TRP A 23 7.17 -3.72 -20.39
C TRP A 23 6.20 -3.39 -19.25
N THR A 24 4.99 -2.91 -19.56
CA THR A 24 3.99 -2.46 -18.59
C THR A 24 3.57 -3.56 -17.60
N PRO A 25 3.27 -4.81 -18.02
CA PRO A 25 2.92 -5.87 -17.08
C PRO A 25 4.04 -6.19 -16.09
N LEU A 26 5.30 -6.17 -16.56
CA LEU A 26 6.47 -6.41 -15.71
C LEU A 26 6.64 -5.28 -14.68
N PHE A 27 6.50 -4.03 -15.12
CA PHE A 27 6.59 -2.88 -14.23
C PHE A 27 5.47 -2.88 -13.17
N VAL A 28 4.21 -3.03 -13.59
CA VAL A 28 3.07 -3.05 -12.68
C VAL A 28 3.14 -4.24 -11.72
N GLY A 29 3.46 -5.44 -12.23
CA GLY A 29 3.65 -6.62 -11.39
C GLY A 29 4.79 -6.46 -10.38
N GLY A 30 5.90 -5.87 -10.81
CA GLY A 30 7.03 -5.56 -9.95
C GLY A 30 6.68 -4.56 -8.85
N VAL A 31 6.05 -3.43 -9.20
CA VAL A 31 5.63 -2.41 -8.23
C VAL A 31 4.59 -2.96 -7.26
N ALA A 32 3.61 -3.71 -7.74
CA ALA A 32 2.58 -4.32 -6.89
C ALA A 32 3.20 -5.33 -5.91
N THR A 33 4.09 -6.19 -6.40
CA THR A 33 4.80 -7.17 -5.58
C THR A 33 5.68 -6.48 -4.55
N ALA A 34 6.50 -5.52 -4.97
CA ALA A 34 7.36 -4.74 -4.07
C ALA A 34 6.53 -4.01 -3.01
N SER A 35 5.41 -3.39 -3.40
CA SER A 35 4.51 -2.70 -2.47
C SER A 35 3.93 -3.66 -1.43
N LEU A 36 3.49 -4.84 -1.84
CA LEU A 36 2.95 -5.86 -0.93
C LEU A 36 4.03 -6.36 0.05
N TRP A 37 5.24 -6.64 -0.45
CA TRP A 37 6.36 -7.05 0.40
C TRP A 37 6.80 -5.94 1.35
N SER A 38 6.89 -4.69 0.91
CA SER A 38 7.22 -3.54 1.77
C SER A 38 6.18 -3.33 2.85
N HIS A 39 4.90 -3.51 2.54
CA HIS A 39 3.83 -3.41 3.52
C HIS A 39 3.96 -4.50 4.59
N LEU A 40 4.11 -5.77 4.16
CA LEU A 40 4.28 -6.90 5.07
C LEU A 40 5.55 -6.77 5.92
N ALA A 41 6.66 -6.31 5.32
CA ALA A 41 7.90 -6.03 6.03
C ALA A 41 7.70 -4.93 7.07
N GLY A 42 6.95 -3.87 6.74
CA GLY A 42 6.57 -2.82 7.67
C GLY A 42 5.80 -3.37 8.87
N ASP A 43 4.78 -4.19 8.64
CA ASP A 43 3.98 -4.79 9.72
C ASP A 43 4.82 -5.69 10.63
N VAL A 44 5.76 -6.47 10.07
CA VAL A 44 6.69 -7.33 10.82
C VAL A 44 7.69 -6.53 11.66
N ILE A 45 8.16 -5.38 11.18
CA ILE A 45 9.12 -4.51 11.89
C ILE A 45 8.47 -3.81 13.09
N THR A 46 7.15 -3.58 13.06
CA THR A 46 6.43 -2.94 14.16
C THR A 46 6.02 -3.94 15.26
N PRO A 47 5.79 -3.46 16.51
CA PRO A 47 5.29 -4.31 17.60
C PRO A 47 3.92 -4.94 17.31
N MET A 48 3.15 -4.39 16.35
CA MET A 48 1.83 -4.91 15.96
C MET A 48 1.96 -6.33 15.35
N GLY A 49 3.02 -6.55 14.56
CA GLY A 49 3.35 -7.81 13.91
C GLY A 49 2.29 -8.31 12.92
N ILE A 50 2.56 -9.46 12.30
CA ILE A 50 1.61 -10.16 11.42
C ILE A 50 1.16 -11.48 12.05
N ARG A 51 -0.09 -11.87 11.76
CA ARG A 51 -0.70 -13.14 12.20
C ARG A 51 -1.16 -13.93 10.97
N PRO A 52 -0.22 -14.50 10.20
CA PRO A 52 -0.49 -14.96 8.83
C PRO A 52 -1.52 -16.09 8.75
N PHE A 53 -1.69 -16.87 9.82
CA PHE A 53 -2.50 -18.09 9.80
C PHE A 53 -3.72 -18.03 10.71
N ARG A 54 -4.17 -16.85 11.15
CA ARG A 54 -5.38 -16.75 11.97
C ARG A 54 -6.62 -17.12 11.12
N PRO A 55 -7.57 -17.93 11.61
CA PRO A 55 -7.68 -18.52 12.95
C PRO A 55 -7.03 -19.90 13.13
N LEU A 56 -6.44 -20.49 12.09
CA LEU A 56 -5.84 -21.83 12.09
C LEU A 56 -4.58 -21.96 12.97
N SER A 57 -3.81 -20.87 13.15
CA SER A 57 -2.62 -20.85 14.00
C SER A 57 -2.44 -19.51 14.71
N GLY A 58 -1.94 -19.58 15.95
CA GLY A 58 -1.63 -18.43 16.80
C GLY A 58 -0.26 -17.79 16.53
N ALA A 59 0.49 -18.26 15.54
CA ALA A 59 1.82 -17.75 15.21
C ALA A 59 1.80 -16.23 14.97
N HIS A 60 2.63 -15.52 15.72
CA HIS A 60 2.80 -14.07 15.65
C HIS A 60 4.26 -13.80 15.28
N PHE A 61 4.46 -13.11 14.15
CA PHE A 61 5.78 -12.69 13.71
C PHE A 61 5.90 -11.18 13.92
N THR A 62 6.75 -10.78 14.85
CA THR A 62 7.17 -9.39 15.09
C THR A 62 8.66 -9.39 15.39
N LEU A 63 9.39 -8.42 14.84
CA LEU A 63 10.80 -8.21 15.15
C LEU A 63 10.99 -7.17 16.27
N ASP A 64 9.93 -6.43 16.65
CA ASP A 64 9.92 -5.39 17.70
C ASP A 64 11.12 -4.42 17.65
N LEU A 65 11.60 -4.13 16.44
CA LEU A 65 12.80 -3.31 16.21
C LEU A 65 12.51 -1.81 16.31
N THR A 66 11.25 -1.42 16.09
CA THR A 66 10.80 -0.03 16.17
C THR A 66 9.65 0.10 17.17
N PRO A 67 9.91 0.13 18.49
CA PRO A 67 8.88 0.47 19.46
C PRO A 67 8.48 1.95 19.27
N ALA A 68 7.59 2.19 18.32
CA ALA A 68 7.05 3.50 17.97
C ALA A 68 6.01 3.93 19.01
N LYS A 69 6.41 4.05 20.27
CA LYS A 69 5.56 4.59 21.34
C LYS A 69 5.95 6.03 21.71
N ASN A 70 6.39 6.84 20.73
CA ASN A 70 6.57 8.27 20.92
C ASN A 70 5.47 9.07 20.22
N PRO A 71 4.42 9.52 20.94
CA PRO A 71 3.28 10.22 20.34
C PRO A 71 3.69 11.53 19.66
N ARG A 72 4.77 12.18 20.11
CA ARG A 72 5.25 13.44 19.50
C ARG A 72 5.79 13.23 18.09
N VAL A 73 6.53 12.15 17.88
CA VAL A 73 7.11 11.81 16.57
C VAL A 73 6.01 11.44 15.58
N ASN A 74 4.98 10.72 16.03
CA ASN A 74 3.84 10.35 15.19
C ASN A 74 3.03 11.58 14.75
N VAL A 75 2.80 12.53 15.65
CA VAL A 75 2.12 13.79 15.31
C VAL A 75 2.95 14.61 14.34
N LEU A 76 4.28 14.61 14.47
CA LEU A 76 5.19 15.30 13.55
C LEU A 76 5.16 14.68 12.15
N PHE A 77 5.24 13.35 12.03
CA PHE A 77 5.11 12.68 10.74
C PHE A 77 3.74 12.89 10.10
N LEU A 78 2.66 12.88 10.90
CA LEU A 78 1.32 13.18 10.43
C LEU A 78 1.22 14.61 9.87
N SER A 79 1.73 15.61 10.60
CA SER A 79 1.68 17.00 10.16
C SER A 79 2.49 17.24 8.89
N VAL A 80 3.68 16.63 8.78
CA VAL A 80 4.50 16.67 7.57
C VAL A 80 3.78 16.03 6.38
N GLY A 81 3.16 14.85 6.58
CA GLY A 81 2.38 14.18 5.54
C GLY A 81 1.18 15.00 5.06
N VAL A 82 0.45 15.64 5.99
CA VAL A 82 -0.68 16.53 5.65
C VAL A 82 -0.21 17.75 4.86
N LEU A 83 0.91 18.37 5.25
CA LEU A 83 1.48 19.51 4.53
C LEU A 83 1.93 19.11 3.11
N ALA A 84 2.63 17.98 2.98
CA ALA A 84 3.09 17.47 1.69
C ALA A 84 1.91 17.11 0.76
N LEU A 85 0.84 16.52 1.30
CA LEU A 85 -0.37 16.24 0.52
C LEU A 85 -1.06 17.54 0.08
N SER A 86 -1.16 18.52 0.99
CA SER A 86 -1.79 19.81 0.70
C SER A 86 -1.02 20.57 -0.39
N THR A 87 0.32 20.57 -0.35
CA THR A 87 1.15 21.20 -1.38
C THR A 87 1.04 20.48 -2.73
N ALA A 88 1.00 19.15 -2.73
CA ALA A 88 0.81 18.37 -3.95
C ALA A 88 -0.56 18.68 -4.60
N VAL A 89 -1.63 18.76 -3.82
CA VAL A 89 -2.97 19.13 -4.32
C VAL A 89 -2.98 20.57 -4.85
N MET A 90 -2.39 21.53 -4.13
CA MET A 90 -2.29 22.92 -4.58
C MET A 90 -1.50 23.06 -5.89
N LEU A 91 -0.45 22.27 -6.08
CA LEU A 91 0.35 22.29 -7.31
C LEU A 91 -0.32 21.53 -8.46
N SER A 92 -1.28 20.64 -8.16
CA SER A 92 -2.01 19.85 -9.17
C SER A 92 -3.17 20.61 -9.84
N ILE A 93 -3.58 21.74 -9.24
CA ILE A 93 -4.63 22.64 -9.75
C ILE A 93 -3.96 23.75 -10.57
#